data_AF-A0A1M6RMK9-F1
#
_entry.id   AF-A0A1M6RMK9-F1
#
_cell.length_a   1.000
_cell.length_b   1.000
_cell.length_c   1.000
_cell.angle_alpha   90.00
_cell.angle_beta   90.00
_cell.angle_gamma   90.00
#
_symmetry.space_group_name_H-M   'P 1'
#
loop_
_entity.id
_entity.type
_entity.pdbx_description
1 polymer ?
#
loop_
_entity_poly.entity_id
_entity_poly.type
_entity_poly.pdbx_seq_one_letter_code
_entity_poly.pdbx_strand_id
1 'polypeptide(L)'
;MVPELLGFLIIAGALLVLVVRYLSQRQKGVDVDELRASTDQLKAELTRSADAVISRMGNHIQHLENLLRQADERNVRLEAGIAEYKRLAGELEDRSAALKRELSEARKVIAELSAYHSVPVIPAQPVMPPVSPAAAAPVMQRVDDQNFAAVLQNTMEQGAQEDEAVSSNMEPAINAQQAAGLAEAMNRRPEDMEPIEAELEKITREETSPREEKPISPNAAKAKALLRSGYSVEDTARETGMGRGAIELLREMNRRDLDEK
;
A
#
# COMPACT_ATOMS: atom_id res chain seq x y z
N MET A 1 -15.76 -72.61 71.90
CA MET A 1 -15.00 -71.37 71.65
C MET A 1 -14.14 -71.46 70.39
N VAL A 2 -13.23 -72.43 70.26
CA VAL A 2 -12.40 -72.60 69.03
C VAL A 2 -13.20 -72.94 67.75
N PRO A 3 -14.20 -73.85 67.74
CA PRO A 3 -14.93 -74.19 66.51
C PRO A 3 -15.88 -73.09 66.01
N GLU A 4 -16.40 -72.25 66.89
CA GLU A 4 -17.27 -71.11 66.52
C GLU A 4 -16.47 -70.01 65.80
N LEU A 5 -15.23 -69.76 66.23
CA LEU A 5 -14.32 -68.83 65.55
C LEU A 5 -13.96 -69.32 64.14
N LEU A 6 -13.71 -70.63 63.98
CA LEU A 6 -13.37 -71.23 62.68
C LEU A 6 -14.54 -71.10 61.69
N GLY A 7 -15.78 -71.33 62.17
CA GLY A 7 -16.99 -71.15 61.39
C GLY A 7 -17.23 -69.70 60.99
N PHE A 8 -17.05 -68.76 61.93
CA PHE A 8 -17.20 -67.33 61.64
C PHE A 8 -16.17 -66.84 60.62
N LEU A 9 -14.93 -67.34 60.67
CA LEU A 9 -13.86 -66.95 59.75
C LEU A 9 -14.10 -67.48 58.33
N ILE A 10 -14.67 -68.68 58.19
CA ILE A 10 -15.13 -69.23 56.90
C ILE A 10 -16.29 -68.40 56.33
N ILE A 11 -17.26 -68.04 57.15
CA ILE A 11 -18.42 -67.26 56.72
C ILE A 11 -17.99 -65.84 56.33
N ALA A 12 -17.12 -65.20 57.12
CA ALA A 12 -16.56 -63.90 56.82
C ALA A 12 -15.71 -63.91 55.54
N GLY A 13 -14.93 -64.99 55.33
CA GLY A 13 -14.18 -65.19 54.10
C GLY A 13 -15.08 -65.34 52.87
N ALA A 14 -16.15 -66.13 52.96
CA ALA A 14 -17.13 -66.27 51.89
C ALA A 14 -17.86 -64.96 51.59
N LEU A 15 -18.22 -64.19 52.62
CA LEU A 15 -18.83 -62.87 52.48
C LEU A 15 -17.87 -61.88 51.80
N LEU A 16 -16.59 -61.89 52.17
CA LEU A 16 -15.58 -61.04 51.56
C LEU A 16 -15.39 -61.37 50.09
N VAL A 17 -15.28 -62.66 49.74
CA VAL A 17 -15.17 -63.10 48.34
C VAL A 17 -16.43 -62.73 47.54
N LEU A 18 -17.62 -62.86 48.15
CA LEU A 18 -18.89 -62.47 47.52
C LEU A 18 -18.94 -60.96 47.24
N VAL A 19 -18.51 -60.13 48.20
CA VAL A 19 -18.43 -58.67 48.04
C VAL A 19 -17.41 -58.29 46.96
N VAL A 20 -16.20 -58.86 46.99
CA VAL A 20 -15.16 -58.60 45.97
C VAL A 20 -15.63 -59.02 44.59
N ARG A 21 -16.29 -60.19 44.47
CA ARG A 21 -16.86 -60.67 43.21
C ARG A 21 -17.98 -59.75 42.73
N TYR A 22 -18.83 -59.28 43.63
CA TYR A 22 -19.92 -58.36 43.32
C TYR A 22 -19.41 -56.99 42.83
N LEU A 23 -18.36 -56.44 43.46
CA LEU A 23 -17.72 -55.19 43.02
C LEU A 23 -17.01 -55.35 41.67
N SER A 24 -16.24 -56.43 41.50
CA SER A 24 -15.51 -56.70 40.26
C SER A 24 -16.45 -56.98 39.08
N GLN A 25 -17.61 -57.60 39.34
CA GLN A 25 -18.62 -57.88 38.32
C GLN A 25 -19.42 -56.62 37.92
N ARG A 26 -19.49 -55.59 38.78
CA ARG A 26 -19.99 -54.25 38.41
C ARG A 26 -18.97 -53.44 37.61
N GLN A 27 -17.67 -53.55 37.89
CA GLN A 27 -16.62 -52.79 37.19
C GLN A 27 -16.24 -53.35 35.83
N LYS A 28 -16.39 -54.67 35.60
CA LYS A 28 -16.05 -55.31 34.32
C LYS A 28 -16.93 -54.89 33.13
N GLY A 29 -18.04 -54.20 33.35
CA GLY A 29 -18.95 -53.78 32.29
C GLY A 29 -18.69 -52.40 31.69
N VAL A 30 -17.82 -51.57 32.30
CA VAL A 30 -17.72 -50.14 31.94
C VAL A 30 -16.29 -49.72 31.53
N ASP A 31 -15.21 -50.27 32.08
CA ASP A 31 -13.95 -49.49 32.10
C ASP A 31 -12.80 -49.91 31.16
N VAL A 32 -12.96 -50.83 30.19
CA VAL A 32 -11.80 -51.24 29.35
C VAL A 32 -12.03 -50.98 27.87
N ASP A 33 -13.20 -51.37 27.37
CA ASP A 33 -13.54 -51.13 25.97
C ASP A 33 -14.00 -49.67 25.76
N GLU A 34 -14.64 -49.05 26.75
CA GLU A 34 -14.97 -47.62 26.72
C GLU A 34 -13.70 -46.76 26.79
N LEU A 35 -12.73 -47.11 27.64
CA LEU A 35 -11.45 -46.40 27.72
C LEU A 35 -10.63 -46.52 26.42
N ARG A 36 -10.65 -47.68 25.76
CA ARG A 36 -10.05 -47.85 24.44
C ARG A 36 -10.75 -46.99 23.40
N ALA A 37 -12.08 -47.01 23.38
CA ALA A 37 -12.87 -46.18 22.47
C ALA A 37 -12.60 -44.68 22.68
N SER A 38 -12.52 -44.20 23.92
CA SER A 38 -12.18 -42.80 24.24
C SER A 38 -10.74 -42.46 23.82
N THR A 39 -9.80 -43.39 23.97
CA THR A 39 -8.40 -43.19 23.54
C THR A 39 -8.31 -43.11 22.01
N ASP A 40 -9.05 -43.95 21.30
CA ASP A 40 -9.12 -43.93 19.84
C ASP A 40 -9.81 -42.66 19.32
N GLN A 41 -10.88 -42.19 20.00
CA GLN A 41 -11.51 -40.91 19.72
C GLN A 41 -10.55 -39.74 19.95
N LEU A 42 -9.85 -39.71 21.09
CA LEU A 42 -8.86 -38.68 21.38
C LEU A 42 -7.74 -38.65 20.34
N LYS A 43 -7.26 -39.82 19.90
CA LYS A 43 -6.26 -39.94 18.83
C LYS A 43 -6.80 -39.40 17.50
N ALA A 44 -8.05 -39.71 17.16
CA ALA A 44 -8.69 -39.20 15.95
C ALA A 44 -8.84 -37.67 15.99
N GLU A 45 -9.26 -37.11 17.13
CA GLU A 45 -9.35 -35.66 17.33
C GLU A 45 -8.00 -34.96 17.28
N LEU A 46 -6.97 -35.54 17.91
CA LEU A 46 -5.59 -35.04 17.84
C LEU A 46 -5.07 -35.05 16.40
N THR A 47 -5.31 -36.12 15.65
CA THR A 47 -4.89 -36.21 14.26
C THR A 47 -5.62 -35.17 13.41
N ARG A 48 -6.93 -35.00 13.62
CA ARG A 48 -7.74 -33.99 12.94
C ARG A 48 -7.29 -32.57 13.29
N SER A 49 -6.96 -32.31 14.55
CA SER A 49 -6.44 -31.02 15.00
C SER A 49 -5.05 -30.75 14.43
N ALA A 50 -4.18 -31.76 14.40
CA ALA A 50 -2.84 -31.64 13.83
C ALA A 50 -2.92 -31.34 12.32
N ASP A 51 -3.77 -32.05 11.59
CA ASP A 51 -3.95 -31.86 10.15
C ASP A 51 -4.52 -30.46 9.82
N ALA A 52 -5.48 -29.98 10.62
CA ALA A 52 -6.00 -28.63 10.51
C ALA A 52 -4.92 -27.56 10.76
N VAL A 53 -4.07 -27.76 11.77
CA VAL A 53 -2.94 -26.85 12.07
C VAL A 53 -1.90 -26.88 10.95
N ILE A 54 -1.54 -28.06 10.44
CA ILE A 54 -0.59 -28.21 9.33
C ILE A 54 -1.11 -27.52 8.07
N SER A 55 -2.39 -27.72 7.72
CA SER A 55 -3.01 -27.05 6.58
C SER A 55 -2.98 -25.53 6.73
N ARG A 56 -3.33 -25.01 7.92
CA ARG A 56 -3.28 -23.58 8.21
C ARG A 56 -1.87 -23.01 8.12
N MET A 57 -0.88 -23.72 8.67
CA MET A 57 0.53 -23.32 8.57
C MET A 57 1.02 -23.39 7.12
N GLY A 58 0.63 -24.40 6.36
CA GLY A 58 0.96 -24.53 4.94
C GLY A 58 0.42 -23.34 4.13
N ASN A 59 -0.84 -22.96 4.33
CA ASN A 59 -1.43 -21.79 3.68
C ASN A 59 -0.71 -20.49 4.06
N HIS A 60 -0.33 -20.33 5.33
CA HIS A 60 0.39 -19.15 5.77
C HIS A 60 1.81 -19.11 5.18
N ILE A 61 2.52 -20.24 5.12
CA ILE A 61 3.84 -20.32 4.50
C ILE A 61 3.76 -19.97 3.02
N GLN A 62 2.78 -20.52 2.28
CA GLN A 62 2.57 -20.18 0.87
C GLN A 62 2.26 -18.70 0.68
N HIS A 63 1.46 -18.10 1.56
CA HIS A 63 1.18 -16.67 1.52
C HIS A 63 2.44 -15.83 1.75
N LEU A 64 3.28 -16.21 2.73
CA LEU A 64 4.55 -15.54 3.01
C LEU A 64 5.55 -15.69 1.86
N GLU A 65 5.63 -16.87 1.23
CA GLU A 65 6.45 -17.09 0.05
C GLU A 65 6.02 -16.20 -1.12
N ASN A 66 4.71 -16.04 -1.33
CA ASN A 66 4.19 -15.14 -2.35
C ASN A 66 4.51 -13.67 -2.03
N LEU A 67 4.32 -13.24 -0.77
CA LEU A 67 4.68 -11.88 -0.35
C LEU A 67 6.17 -11.61 -0.50
N LEU A 68 7.02 -12.58 -0.15
CA LEU A 68 8.46 -12.48 -0.32
C LEU A 68 8.82 -12.33 -1.80
N ARG A 69 8.24 -13.17 -2.66
CA ARG A 69 8.46 -13.09 -4.11
C ARG A 69 8.01 -11.76 -4.70
N GLN A 70 6.89 -11.21 -4.23
CA GLN A 70 6.42 -9.87 -4.63
C GLN A 70 7.35 -8.76 -4.14
N ALA A 71 7.90 -8.88 -2.94
CA ALA A 71 8.86 -7.93 -2.39
C ALA A 71 10.16 -7.94 -3.21
N ASP A 72 10.67 -9.13 -3.56
CA ASP A 72 11.87 -9.28 -4.38
C ASP A 72 11.67 -8.70 -5.78
N GLU A 73 10.53 -8.97 -6.43
CA GLU A 73 10.23 -8.40 -7.74
C GLU A 73 10.16 -6.86 -7.70
N ARG A 74 9.53 -6.30 -6.65
CA ARG A 74 9.51 -4.85 -6.44
C ARG A 74 10.91 -4.29 -6.20
N ASN A 75 11.75 -4.99 -5.44
CA ASN A 75 13.10 -4.56 -5.16
C ASN A 75 13.93 -4.51 -6.45
N VAL A 76 13.87 -5.56 -7.29
CA VAL A 76 14.53 -5.59 -8.60
C VAL A 76 14.09 -4.42 -9.48
N ARG A 77 12.80 -4.10 -9.52
CA ARG A 77 12.28 -2.94 -10.28
C ARG A 77 12.82 -1.61 -9.73
N LEU A 78 12.89 -1.46 -8.42
CA LEU A 78 13.44 -0.26 -7.78
C LEU A 78 14.94 -0.13 -8.03
N GLU A 79 15.70 -1.22 -7.95
CA GLU A 79 17.12 -1.24 -8.27
C GLU A 79 17.39 -0.86 -9.73
N ALA A 80 16.58 -1.39 -10.66
CA ALA A 80 16.65 -1.00 -12.07
C ALA A 80 16.37 0.50 -12.25
N GLY A 81 15.33 1.04 -11.61
CA GLY A 81 15.05 2.47 -11.64
C GLY A 81 16.19 3.31 -11.08
N ILE A 82 16.78 2.91 -9.94
CA ILE A 82 17.95 3.59 -9.35
C ILE A 82 19.14 3.56 -10.31
N ALA A 83 19.38 2.44 -11.00
CA ALA A 83 20.46 2.32 -11.96
C ALA A 83 20.26 3.28 -13.16
N GLU A 84 19.03 3.41 -13.66
CA GLU A 84 18.68 4.36 -14.71
C GLU A 84 18.87 5.81 -14.27
N TYR A 85 18.38 6.17 -13.07
CA TYR A 85 18.58 7.53 -12.53
C TYR A 85 20.06 7.86 -12.34
N LYS A 86 20.86 6.92 -11.85
CA LYS A 86 22.32 7.10 -11.73
C LYS A 86 22.98 7.32 -13.09
N ARG A 87 22.55 6.59 -14.12
CA ARG A 87 23.05 6.76 -15.48
C ARG A 87 22.71 8.14 -16.04
N LEU A 88 21.46 8.57 -15.92
CA LEU A 88 21.02 9.91 -16.37
C LEU A 88 21.73 11.03 -15.60
N ALA A 89 21.92 10.86 -14.29
CA ALA A 89 22.68 11.81 -13.48
C ALA A 89 24.14 11.94 -13.96
N GLY A 90 24.80 10.82 -14.29
CA GLY A 90 26.14 10.82 -14.87
C GLY A 90 26.21 11.53 -16.22
N GLU A 91 25.24 11.28 -17.11
CA GLU A 91 25.18 11.96 -18.42
C GLU A 91 24.98 13.48 -18.28
N LEU A 92 24.12 13.91 -17.35
CA LEU A 92 23.94 15.34 -17.05
C LEU A 92 25.20 15.96 -16.46
N GLU A 93 25.91 15.24 -15.60
CA GLU A 93 27.17 15.69 -15.03
C GLU A 93 28.24 15.86 -16.12
N ASP A 94 28.39 14.89 -17.02
CA ASP A 94 29.31 14.94 -18.15
C ASP A 94 28.99 16.11 -19.09
N ARG A 95 27.70 16.30 -19.42
CA ARG A 95 27.25 17.45 -20.23
C ARG A 95 27.53 18.77 -19.55
N SER A 96 27.33 18.85 -18.23
CA SER A 96 27.65 20.06 -17.46
C SER A 96 29.15 20.35 -17.45
N ALA A 97 29.99 19.31 -17.38
CA ALA A 97 31.43 19.43 -17.41
C ALA A 97 31.92 19.86 -18.81
N ALA A 98 31.31 19.34 -19.88
CA ALA A 98 31.59 19.77 -21.25
C ALA A 98 31.25 21.25 -21.47
N LEU A 99 30.04 21.68 -21.09
CA LEU A 99 29.62 23.08 -21.20
C LEU A 99 30.53 24.03 -20.39
N LYS A 100 30.98 23.61 -19.19
CA LYS A 100 31.95 24.39 -18.40
C LYS A 100 33.29 24.52 -19.11
N ARG A 101 33.77 23.46 -19.78
CA ARG A 101 35.00 23.51 -20.59
C ARG A 101 34.84 24.45 -21.77
N GLU A 102 33.76 24.33 -22.53
CA GLU A 102 33.44 25.22 -23.66
C GLU A 102 33.34 26.68 -23.23
N LEU A 103 32.66 26.98 -22.12
CA LEU A 103 32.61 28.34 -21.56
C LEU A 103 34.00 28.85 -21.16
N SER A 104 34.85 27.97 -20.60
CA SER A 104 36.22 28.34 -20.24
C SER A 104 37.07 28.63 -21.48
N GLU A 105 36.87 27.89 -22.57
CA GLU A 105 37.56 28.07 -23.85
C GLU A 105 37.08 29.35 -24.56
N ALA A 106 35.76 29.56 -24.65
CA ALA A 106 35.18 30.78 -25.19
C ALA A 106 35.68 32.02 -24.41
N ARG A 107 35.76 31.94 -23.07
CA ARG A 107 36.31 33.01 -22.24
C ARG A 107 37.78 33.29 -22.56
N LYS A 108 38.60 32.26 -22.80
CA LYS A 108 40.00 32.43 -23.21
C LYS A 108 40.10 33.12 -24.57
N VAL A 109 39.32 32.68 -25.56
CA VAL A 109 39.29 33.28 -26.91
C VAL A 109 38.87 34.75 -26.86
N ILE A 110 37.85 35.10 -26.08
CA ILE A 110 37.43 36.50 -25.89
C ILE A 110 38.55 37.33 -25.25
N ALA A 111 39.24 36.79 -24.23
CA ALA A 111 40.37 37.46 -23.60
C ALA A 111 41.52 37.68 -24.59
N GLU A 112 41.86 36.68 -25.41
CA GLU A 112 42.86 36.82 -26.47
C GLU A 112 42.45 37.88 -27.50
N LEU A 113 41.22 37.85 -28.02
CA LEU A 113 40.70 38.88 -28.94
C LEU A 113 40.73 40.28 -28.32
N SER A 114 40.40 40.42 -27.04
CA SER A 114 40.44 41.70 -26.33
C SER A 114 41.87 42.22 -26.15
N ALA A 115 42.85 41.33 -25.96
CA ALA A 115 44.25 41.69 -25.90
C ALA A 115 44.72 42.26 -27.24
N TYR A 116 44.28 41.67 -28.36
CA TYR A 116 44.54 42.22 -29.71
C TYR A 116 43.75 43.51 -30.02
N HIS A 117 42.58 43.72 -29.41
CA HIS A 117 41.72 44.89 -29.65
C HIS A 117 41.91 46.05 -28.64
N SER A 118 42.87 45.95 -27.72
CA SER A 118 43.20 47.02 -26.77
C SER A 118 43.94 48.20 -27.44
N VAL A 119 43.25 48.90 -28.34
CA VAL A 119 43.60 50.28 -28.72
C VAL A 119 43.14 51.19 -27.58
N PRO A 120 43.98 52.09 -27.05
CA PRO A 120 43.60 52.96 -25.95
C PRO A 120 42.53 53.95 -26.44
N VAL A 121 41.30 53.79 -25.94
CA VAL A 121 40.25 54.80 -26.08
C VAL A 121 40.64 55.98 -25.18
N ILE A 122 41.00 57.09 -25.82
CA ILE A 122 41.25 58.39 -25.18
C ILE A 122 39.93 58.85 -24.52
N PRO A 123 39.91 59.22 -23.23
CA PRO A 123 38.68 59.69 -22.59
C PRO A 123 38.31 61.09 -23.11
N ALA A 124 37.12 61.20 -23.73
CA ALA A 124 36.51 62.46 -24.13
C ALA A 124 36.03 63.24 -22.88
N GLN A 125 36.28 64.55 -22.87
CA GLN A 125 35.84 65.48 -21.81
C GLN A 125 34.31 65.69 -21.82
N PRO A 126 33.70 66.07 -20.68
CA PRO A 126 32.25 66.25 -20.58
C PRO A 126 31.83 67.67 -20.96
N VAL A 127 30.84 67.80 -21.84
CA VAL A 127 30.09 69.06 -22.04
C VAL A 127 28.60 68.72 -22.14
N MET A 128 27.77 69.36 -21.30
CA MET A 128 26.30 69.43 -21.42
C MET A 128 25.87 70.92 -21.43
N PRO A 129 24.60 71.26 -21.70
CA PRO A 129 23.79 71.08 -22.92
C PRO A 129 23.23 72.46 -23.42
N PRO A 130 22.32 72.55 -24.42
CA PRO A 130 20.92 72.77 -24.03
C PRO A 130 19.80 72.20 -24.97
N VAL A 131 18.69 71.80 -24.33
CA VAL A 131 17.24 71.84 -24.69
C VAL A 131 16.69 71.40 -26.09
N SER A 132 16.08 70.18 -26.08
CA SER A 132 14.86 69.58 -26.71
C SER A 132 14.07 70.23 -27.88
N PRO A 133 13.20 69.48 -28.65
CA PRO A 133 12.63 68.14 -28.38
C PRO A 133 12.58 67.13 -29.57
N ALA A 134 12.17 65.90 -29.22
CA ALA A 134 11.59 64.84 -30.05
C ALA A 134 12.51 63.82 -30.77
N ALA A 135 12.15 62.55 -30.52
CA ALA A 135 12.44 61.33 -31.27
C ALA A 135 13.88 60.80 -31.30
N ALA A 136 14.16 59.84 -30.41
CA ALA A 136 14.69 58.50 -30.73
C ALA A 136 15.37 57.91 -29.47
N ALA A 137 14.63 57.11 -28.70
CA ALA A 137 15.25 56.14 -27.82
C ALA A 137 15.88 55.03 -28.67
N PRO A 138 17.10 54.54 -28.35
CA PRO A 138 17.75 53.49 -29.11
C PRO A 138 16.97 52.19 -28.97
N VAL A 139 16.71 51.58 -30.12
CA VAL A 139 16.01 50.32 -30.33
C VAL A 139 16.89 49.17 -29.81
N MET A 140 16.78 48.83 -28.53
CA MET A 140 17.22 47.51 -28.03
C MET A 140 16.06 46.63 -27.54
N GLN A 141 14.88 47.21 -27.24
CA GLN A 141 13.74 46.44 -26.72
C GLN A 141 12.81 45.87 -27.80
N ARG A 142 12.79 46.41 -29.03
CA ARG A 142 11.81 45.98 -30.06
C ARG A 142 12.16 44.65 -30.74
N VAL A 143 13.37 44.12 -30.54
CA VAL A 143 13.79 42.85 -31.15
C VAL A 143 13.25 41.67 -30.34
N ASP A 144 13.22 41.79 -29.02
CA ASP A 144 12.70 40.74 -28.12
C ASP A 144 11.17 40.60 -28.24
N ASP A 145 10.45 41.72 -28.38
CA ASP A 145 9.00 41.70 -28.60
C ASP A 145 8.60 41.02 -29.92
N GLN A 146 9.41 41.21 -30.97
CA GLN A 146 9.19 40.57 -32.27
C GLN A 146 9.52 39.08 -32.23
N ASN A 147 10.53 38.67 -31.46
CA ASN A 147 10.89 37.27 -31.28
C ASN A 147 9.83 36.52 -30.45
N PHE A 148 9.32 37.15 -29.40
CA PHE A 148 8.23 36.59 -28.60
C PHE A 148 6.92 36.49 -29.40
N ALA A 149 6.60 37.50 -30.21
CA ALA A 149 5.46 37.44 -31.13
C ALA A 149 5.60 36.30 -32.15
N ALA A 150 6.80 36.09 -32.70
CA ALA A 150 7.07 35.00 -33.64
C ALA A 150 7.00 33.60 -32.97
N VAL A 151 7.43 33.47 -31.72
CA VAL A 151 7.32 32.22 -30.94
C VAL A 151 5.86 31.91 -30.59
N LEU A 152 5.08 32.91 -30.17
CA LEU A 152 3.64 32.77 -29.94
C LEU A 152 2.90 32.36 -31.22
N GLN A 153 3.26 32.97 -32.35
CA GLN A 153 2.65 32.67 -33.64
C GLN A 153 3.00 31.24 -34.09
N ASN A 154 4.25 30.80 -33.90
CA ASN A 154 4.64 29.40 -34.13
C ASN A 154 3.88 28.42 -33.22
N THR A 155 3.66 28.73 -31.94
CA THR A 155 2.88 27.87 -31.03
C THR A 155 1.39 27.84 -31.40
N MET A 156 0.81 28.95 -31.83
CA MET A 156 -0.58 28.99 -32.32
C MET A 156 -0.74 28.26 -33.66
N GLU A 157 0.24 28.37 -34.56
CA GLU A 157 0.27 27.61 -35.81
C GLU A 157 0.47 26.11 -35.55
N GLN A 158 1.32 25.70 -34.60
CA GLN A 158 1.46 24.29 -34.19
C GLN A 158 0.17 23.72 -33.60
N GLY A 159 -0.49 24.46 -32.69
CA GLY A 159 -1.78 24.04 -32.12
C GLY A 159 -2.92 24.03 -33.15
N ALA A 160 -2.92 24.94 -34.12
CA ALA A 160 -3.92 24.96 -35.20
C ALA A 160 -3.67 23.88 -36.27
N GLN A 161 -2.42 23.48 -36.50
CA GLN A 161 -2.08 22.37 -37.39
C GLN A 161 -2.32 21.01 -36.72
N GLU A 162 -2.28 20.93 -35.39
CA GLU A 162 -2.68 19.74 -34.62
C GLU A 162 -4.21 19.54 -34.59
N ASP A 163 -5.01 20.60 -34.75
CA ASP A 163 -6.48 20.47 -34.85
C ASP A 163 -7.01 20.18 -36.28
N GLU A 164 -6.22 20.38 -37.34
CA GLU A 164 -6.62 20.00 -38.73
C GLU A 164 -5.81 18.84 -39.34
N ALA A 165 -4.65 18.45 -38.80
CA ALA A 165 -3.86 17.31 -39.30
C ALA A 165 -4.00 16.02 -38.47
N VAL A 166 -4.76 16.02 -37.37
CA VAL A 166 -5.10 14.80 -36.61
C VAL A 166 -6.42 14.17 -37.12
N SER A 167 -6.79 14.46 -38.37
CA SER A 167 -7.86 13.77 -39.08
C SER A 167 -7.36 12.96 -40.28
N SER A 168 -6.16 12.37 -40.22
CA SER A 168 -5.86 11.17 -41.00
C SER A 168 -4.52 10.55 -40.60
N ASN A 169 -4.57 9.35 -40.02
CA ASN A 169 -3.48 8.39 -39.93
C ASN A 169 -2.35 8.71 -38.94
N MET A 170 -2.59 8.48 -37.65
CA MET A 170 -1.78 7.57 -36.81
C MET A 170 -2.29 7.58 -35.36
N GLU A 171 -3.46 6.99 -35.08
CA GLU A 171 -3.83 6.41 -33.77
C GLU A 171 -5.31 5.96 -33.78
N PRO A 172 -5.58 4.65 -33.80
CA PRO A 172 -6.72 4.18 -33.01
C PRO A 172 -6.53 2.80 -32.36
N ALA A 173 -5.31 2.25 -32.27
CA ALA A 173 -5.14 0.90 -31.70
C ALA A 173 -5.14 0.90 -30.16
N ILE A 174 -4.47 1.85 -29.52
CA ILE A 174 -4.29 1.81 -28.06
C ILE A 174 -5.58 2.22 -27.34
N ASN A 175 -6.31 3.20 -27.87
CA ASN A 175 -7.56 3.68 -27.30
C ASN A 175 -8.73 2.71 -27.58
N ALA A 176 -8.80 2.07 -28.74
CA ALA A 176 -9.84 1.08 -29.04
C ALA A 176 -9.74 -0.18 -28.17
N GLN A 177 -8.53 -0.69 -27.88
CA GLN A 177 -8.34 -1.81 -26.96
C GLN A 177 -8.73 -1.47 -25.52
N GLN A 178 -8.40 -0.25 -25.06
CA GLN A 178 -8.73 0.20 -23.70
C GLN A 178 -10.22 0.49 -23.54
N ALA A 179 -10.86 1.08 -24.56
CA ALA A 179 -12.30 1.31 -24.60
C ALA A 179 -13.09 0.00 -24.72
N ALA A 180 -12.59 -0.99 -25.47
CA ALA A 180 -13.20 -2.32 -25.56
C ALA A 180 -13.13 -3.07 -24.21
N GLY A 181 -11.99 -3.04 -23.52
CA GLY A 181 -11.85 -3.66 -22.20
C GLY A 181 -12.73 -3.00 -21.13
N LEU A 182 -12.93 -1.68 -21.21
CA LEU A 182 -13.83 -0.95 -20.30
C LEU A 182 -15.31 -1.20 -20.63
N ALA A 183 -15.68 -1.25 -21.90
CA ALA A 183 -17.03 -1.57 -22.35
C ALA A 183 -17.42 -3.02 -22.03
N GLU A 184 -16.48 -3.97 -22.11
CA GLU A 184 -16.70 -5.37 -21.73
C GLU A 184 -16.87 -5.55 -20.22
N ALA A 185 -16.17 -4.75 -19.40
CA ALA A 185 -16.39 -4.70 -17.96
C ALA A 185 -17.75 -4.07 -17.57
N MET A 186 -18.23 -3.09 -18.36
CA MET A 186 -19.50 -2.42 -18.13
C MET A 186 -20.72 -3.18 -18.69
N ASN A 187 -20.53 -4.03 -19.70
CA ASN A 187 -21.60 -4.80 -20.35
C ASN A 187 -21.74 -6.24 -19.80
N ARG A 188 -20.95 -6.63 -18.79
CA ARG A 188 -21.21 -7.83 -17.98
C ARG A 188 -22.54 -7.64 -17.25
N ARG A 189 -23.60 -8.28 -17.75
CA ARG A 189 -24.86 -8.41 -17.03
C ARG A 189 -24.63 -9.13 -15.70
N PRO A 190 -25.35 -8.76 -14.63
CA PRO A 190 -25.18 -9.36 -13.30
C PRO A 190 -25.64 -10.83 -13.20
N GLU A 191 -26.06 -11.45 -14.30
CA GLU A 191 -26.70 -12.77 -14.31
C GLU A 191 -25.72 -13.96 -14.51
N ASP A 192 -24.44 -13.70 -14.84
CA ASP A 192 -23.40 -14.75 -14.94
C ASP A 192 -22.51 -14.83 -13.68
N MET A 193 -22.85 -14.09 -12.62
CA MET A 193 -22.34 -14.39 -11.28
C MET A 193 -23.28 -15.41 -10.64
N GLU A 194 -22.80 -16.65 -10.51
CA GLU A 194 -23.41 -17.62 -9.61
C GLU A 194 -23.68 -16.96 -8.24
N PRO A 195 -24.85 -17.22 -7.63
CA PRO A 195 -25.31 -16.45 -6.49
C PRO A 195 -24.45 -16.71 -5.25
N ILE A 196 -23.66 -15.69 -4.88
CA ILE A 196 -22.90 -15.58 -3.62
C ILE A 196 -23.85 -15.48 -2.40
N GLU A 197 -25.16 -15.43 -2.62
CA GLU A 197 -26.19 -15.28 -1.60
C GLU A 197 -26.33 -16.53 -0.70
N ALA A 198 -26.00 -17.73 -1.19
CA ALA A 198 -26.07 -18.96 -0.37
C ALA A 198 -24.91 -19.10 0.63
N GLU A 199 -23.80 -18.36 0.44
CA GLU A 199 -22.62 -18.43 1.31
C GLU A 199 -22.62 -17.31 2.37
N LEU A 200 -23.31 -16.18 2.09
CA LEU A 200 -23.44 -15.07 3.04
C LEU A 200 -24.40 -15.37 4.22
N GLU A 201 -25.40 -16.23 4.04
CA GLU A 201 -26.33 -16.60 5.11
C GLU A 201 -25.73 -17.54 6.16
N LYS A 202 -24.69 -18.33 5.83
CA LYS A 202 -24.00 -19.17 6.83
C LYS A 202 -23.04 -18.37 7.72
N ILE A 203 -22.51 -17.26 7.22
CA ILE A 203 -21.58 -16.40 7.97
C ILE A 203 -22.35 -15.57 9.02
N THR A 204 -23.66 -15.37 8.83
CA THR A 204 -24.47 -14.48 9.70
C THR A 204 -25.02 -15.19 10.95
N ARG A 205 -24.89 -16.52 11.09
CA ARG A 205 -25.57 -17.28 12.16
C ARG A 205 -24.70 -17.81 13.30
N GLU A 206 -23.37 -17.62 13.28
CA GLU A 206 -22.47 -18.16 14.31
C GLU A 206 -21.71 -17.11 15.16
N GLU A 207 -21.91 -15.81 14.98
CA GLU A 207 -21.31 -14.79 15.86
C GLU A 207 -22.24 -14.37 17.01
N THR A 208 -22.61 -15.32 17.86
CA THR A 208 -22.86 -15.04 19.27
C THR A 208 -21.63 -15.47 20.07
N SER A 209 -20.52 -14.76 19.92
CA SER A 209 -19.42 -14.80 20.88
C SER A 209 -18.58 -13.51 20.76
N PRO A 210 -18.01 -12.97 21.85
CA PRO A 210 -17.63 -11.56 21.95
C PRO A 210 -16.48 -11.20 21.00
N ARG A 211 -16.67 -10.12 20.21
CA ARG A 211 -15.63 -9.47 19.38
C ARG A 211 -14.36 -9.23 20.21
N GLU A 212 -13.28 -9.93 19.88
CA GLU A 212 -11.93 -9.51 20.27
C GLU A 212 -11.61 -8.19 19.55
N GLU A 213 -11.58 -7.12 20.33
CA GLU A 213 -11.15 -5.79 19.90
C GLU A 213 -9.72 -5.88 19.34
N LYS A 214 -9.57 -5.67 18.03
CA LYS A 214 -8.26 -5.34 17.44
C LYS A 214 -7.65 -4.21 18.28
N PRO A 215 -6.37 -4.29 18.69
CA PRO A 215 -5.75 -3.24 19.48
C PRO A 215 -5.84 -1.95 18.67
N ILE A 216 -6.68 -1.04 19.14
CA ILE A 216 -6.83 0.29 18.58
C ILE A 216 -5.42 0.90 18.62
N SER A 217 -4.83 1.17 17.45
CA SER A 217 -3.54 1.86 17.39
C SER A 217 -3.58 3.05 18.35
N PRO A 218 -2.56 3.27 19.19
CA PRO A 218 -2.59 4.30 20.24
C PRO A 218 -2.95 5.69 19.67
N ASN A 219 -2.54 5.97 18.42
CA ASN A 219 -2.90 7.18 17.71
C ASN A 219 -4.39 7.21 17.32
N ALA A 220 -4.98 6.09 16.92
CA ALA A 220 -6.41 5.96 16.62
C ALA A 220 -7.27 6.17 17.88
N ALA A 221 -6.84 5.69 19.04
CA ALA A 221 -7.52 5.93 20.31
C ALA A 221 -7.46 7.43 20.69
N LYS A 222 -6.28 8.05 20.53
CA LYS A 222 -6.08 9.49 20.76
C LYS A 222 -6.96 10.34 19.82
N ALA A 223 -7.04 9.99 18.53
CA ALA A 223 -7.90 10.71 17.58
C ALA A 223 -9.37 10.54 17.88
N LYS A 224 -9.81 9.32 18.24
CA LYS A 224 -11.20 9.09 18.64
C LYS A 224 -11.57 9.94 19.86
N ALA A 225 -10.66 10.09 20.84
CA ALA A 225 -10.88 10.96 21.98
C ALA A 225 -10.98 12.44 21.58
N LEU A 226 -10.08 12.93 20.73
CA LEU A 226 -10.07 14.32 20.25
C LEU A 226 -11.33 14.67 19.45
N LEU A 227 -11.73 13.80 18.52
CA LEU A 227 -12.97 13.95 17.75
C LEU A 227 -14.20 13.98 18.66
N ARG A 228 -14.23 13.12 19.70
CA ARG A 228 -15.33 13.08 20.66
C ARG A 228 -15.37 14.33 21.55
N SER A 229 -14.23 14.95 21.83
CA SER A 229 -14.14 16.24 22.53
C SER A 229 -14.45 17.46 21.65
N GLY A 230 -14.81 17.26 20.37
CA GLY A 230 -15.27 18.32 19.47
C GLY A 230 -14.15 19.05 18.71
N TYR A 231 -12.93 18.51 18.69
CA TYR A 231 -11.84 19.07 17.87
C TYR A 231 -12.08 18.84 16.38
N SER A 232 -11.55 19.75 15.55
CA SER A 232 -11.65 19.66 14.10
C SER A 232 -10.86 18.46 13.55
N VAL A 233 -11.19 18.05 12.32
CA VAL A 233 -10.52 16.94 11.63
C VAL A 233 -9.05 17.30 11.38
N GLU A 234 -8.78 18.57 11.08
CA GLU A 234 -7.47 19.13 10.79
C GLU A 234 -6.57 19.20 12.02
N ASP A 235 -7.12 19.62 13.17
CA ASP A 235 -6.36 19.72 14.42
C ASP A 235 -6.06 18.34 14.98
N THR A 236 -7.03 17.43 14.87
CA THR A 236 -6.83 16.03 15.27
C THR A 236 -5.76 15.35 14.40
N ALA A 237 -5.79 15.58 13.08
CA ALA A 237 -4.79 15.04 12.15
C ALA A 237 -3.38 15.51 12.49
N ARG A 238 -3.21 16.79 12.85
CA ARG A 238 -1.94 17.37 13.29
C ARG A 238 -1.46 16.77 14.61
N GLU A 239 -2.37 16.61 15.58
CA GLU A 239 -2.06 16.16 16.94
C GLU A 239 -1.79 14.65 17.04
N THR A 240 -2.31 13.85 16.11
CA THR A 240 -2.10 12.40 16.06
C THR A 240 -1.19 11.95 14.92
N GLY A 241 -0.76 12.86 14.05
CA GLY A 241 0.02 12.55 12.85
C GLY A 241 -0.72 11.65 11.85
N MET A 242 -2.05 11.56 11.95
CA MET A 242 -2.86 10.76 11.03
C MET A 242 -3.40 11.66 9.92
N GLY A 243 -3.31 11.21 8.67
CA GLY A 243 -3.79 12.00 7.53
C GLY A 243 -5.26 12.38 7.67
N ARG A 244 -5.65 13.51 7.09
CA ARG A 244 -7.03 14.05 7.11
C ARG A 244 -8.08 12.98 6.78
N GLY A 245 -7.84 12.17 5.75
CA GLY A 245 -8.74 11.07 5.36
C GLY A 245 -8.86 9.95 6.38
N ALA A 246 -7.80 9.66 7.16
CA ALA A 246 -7.87 8.65 8.21
C ALA A 246 -8.69 9.14 9.41
N ILE A 247 -8.59 10.43 9.76
CA ILE A 247 -9.41 11.06 10.80
C ILE A 247 -10.88 11.14 10.36
N GLU A 248 -11.13 11.46 9.10
CA GLU A 248 -12.48 11.51 8.53
C GLU A 248 -13.15 10.14 8.53
N LEU A 249 -12.41 9.08 8.20
CA LEU A 249 -12.88 7.70 8.33
C LEU A 249 -13.18 7.35 9.79
N LEU A 250 -12.31 7.71 10.74
CA LEU A 250 -12.55 7.48 12.17
C LEU A 250 -13.80 8.23 12.67
N ARG A 251 -14.07 9.42 12.14
CA ARG A 251 -15.28 10.20 12.45
C ARG A 251 -16.53 9.53 11.90
N GLU A 252 -16.47 9.01 10.68
CA GLU A 252 -17.59 8.32 10.06
C GLU A 252 -17.88 6.98 10.75
N MET A 253 -16.85 6.20 11.07
CA MET A 253 -16.99 4.97 11.86
C MET A 253 -17.61 5.27 13.23
N ASN A 254 -17.12 6.28 13.94
CA ASN A 254 -17.67 6.67 15.24
C ASN A 254 -19.13 7.10 15.16
N ARG A 255 -19.51 7.82 14.09
CA ARG A 255 -20.91 8.20 13.86
C ARG A 255 -21.80 6.97 13.67
N ARG A 256 -21.36 6.01 12.85
CA ARG A 256 -22.07 4.74 12.65
C ARG A 256 -22.14 3.90 13.93
N ASP A 257 -21.05 3.83 14.71
CA ASP A 257 -21.00 3.14 16.00
C ASP A 257 -21.97 3.73 17.04
N LEU A 258 -22.29 5.03 16.94
CA LEU A 258 -23.26 5.72 17.80
C LEU A 258 -24.71 5.51 17.34
N ASP A 259 -24.93 5.39 16.03
CA ASP A 259 -26.26 5.16 15.44
C ASP A 259 -26.70 3.68 15.56
N GLU A 260 -25.76 2.75 15.75
CA GLU A 260 -26.01 1.30 15.92
C GLU A 260 -26.27 0.89 17.39
N LYS A 261 -26.45 1.86 18.29
CA LYS A 261 -26.70 1.68 19.73
C LYS A 261 -28.04 2.22 20.17
#